data_AF-A0A6G1JUG1-F1
#
_entry.id   AF-A0A6G1JUG1-F1
#
_cell.length_a   1.000
_cell.length_b   1.000
_cell.length_c   1.000
_cell.angle_alpha   90.00
_cell.angle_beta   90.00
_cell.angle_gamma   90.00
#
_symmetry.space_group_name_H-M   'P 1'
#
loop_
_entity.id
_entity.type
_entity.pdbx_description
1 polymer ?
#
loop_
_entity_poly.entity_id
_entity_poly.type
_entity_poly.pdbx_seq_one_letter_code
_entity_poly.pdbx_strand_id
1 'polypeptide(L)'
;HLAFRVWDAESRTVFNEQRGFVADLFAHRRAPVAQPLSQDNPMFDVLANAHLSHVGNTNAFVSVVSSLLQLLTYAGRKTDARVAIIDLQHPALNGQNKKFHARKIITDLQAKGEMWWTRYK
;
A
#
# COMPACT_ATOMS: atom_id res chain seq x y z
N HIS A 1 9.65 -13.98 5.96
CA HIS A 1 8.17 -14.05 5.79
C HIS A 1 7.87 -13.37 4.49
N LEU A 2 7.27 -14.07 3.54
CA LEU A 2 7.07 -13.52 2.20
C LEU A 2 5.73 -12.78 2.12
N ALA A 3 5.74 -11.70 1.36
CA ALA A 3 4.56 -11.06 0.84
C ALA A 3 4.67 -10.97 -0.68
N PHE A 4 3.54 -10.72 -1.31
CA PHE A 4 3.42 -10.71 -2.75
C PHE A 4 2.67 -9.46 -3.20
N ARG A 5 3.01 -8.97 -4.38
CA ARG A 5 2.33 -7.84 -4.99
C ARG A 5 2.06 -8.12 -6.46
N VAL A 6 0.81 -7.89 -6.88
CA VAL A 6 0.49 -7.73 -8.30
C VAL A 6 0.52 -6.25 -8.64
N TRP A 7 1.06 -5.89 -9.80
CA TRP A 7 0.87 -4.57 -10.37
C TRP A 7 0.83 -4.60 -11.90
N ASP A 8 0.35 -3.53 -12.49
CA ASP A 8 0.23 -3.23 -13.93
C ASP A 8 0.25 -1.71 -14.13
N ALA A 9 -0.01 -1.23 -15.36
CA ALA A 9 -0.03 0.20 -15.66
C ALA A 9 -1.12 0.99 -14.91
N GLU A 10 -2.22 0.34 -14.53
CA GLU A 10 -3.31 0.95 -13.75
C GLU A 10 -3.02 0.93 -12.24
N SER A 11 -2.03 0.16 -11.82
CA SER A 11 -1.62 0.13 -10.42
C SER A 11 -0.96 1.44 -10.08
N ARG A 12 -1.54 2.16 -9.12
CA ARG A 12 -1.07 3.46 -8.63
C ARG A 12 0.18 3.32 -7.74
N THR A 13 1.17 2.60 -8.23
CA THR A 13 2.46 2.32 -7.63
C THR A 13 3.43 2.01 -8.76
N VAL A 14 4.57 2.67 -8.74
CA VAL A 14 5.61 2.52 -9.75
C VAL A 14 6.71 1.62 -9.20
N PHE A 15 7.19 0.68 -10.01
CA PHE A 15 8.42 -0.03 -9.73
C PHE A 15 9.58 0.68 -10.42
N ASN A 16 10.59 1.06 -9.66
CA ASN A 16 11.84 1.63 -10.16
C ASN A 16 12.99 0.74 -9.70
N GLU A 17 13.89 0.33 -10.60
CA GLU A 17 14.96 -0.62 -10.28
C GLU A 17 15.90 -0.14 -9.15
N GLN A 18 16.10 1.17 -9.04
CA GLN A 18 16.96 1.76 -8.01
C GLN A 18 16.25 1.95 -6.67
N ARG A 19 14.93 2.22 -6.69
CA ARG A 19 14.14 2.60 -5.50
C ARG A 19 13.18 1.52 -5.02
N GLY A 20 12.97 0.46 -5.80
CA GLY A 20 11.93 -0.54 -5.61
C GLY A 20 10.53 0.01 -5.89
N PHE A 21 9.53 -0.52 -5.17
CA PHE A 21 8.15 -0.03 -5.25
C PHE A 21 7.98 1.31 -4.55
N VAL A 22 7.42 2.28 -5.27
CA VAL A 22 7.10 3.60 -4.76
C VAL A 22 5.62 3.89 -5.04
N ALA A 23 4.89 4.30 -4.01
CA ALA A 23 3.49 4.68 -4.19
C ALA A 23 3.39 5.92 -5.09
N ASP A 24 2.35 6.01 -5.92
CA ASP A 24 2.26 7.03 -6.99
C ASP A 24 2.41 8.48 -6.47
N LEU A 25 1.90 8.75 -5.27
CA LEU A 25 2.05 10.04 -4.58
C LEU A 25 3.51 10.50 -4.46
N PHE A 26 4.45 9.56 -4.35
CA PHE A 26 5.88 9.83 -4.19
C PHE A 26 6.70 9.58 -5.46
N ALA A 27 6.14 8.90 -6.46
CA ALA A 27 6.87 8.47 -7.65
C ALA A 27 7.39 9.66 -8.49
N HIS A 28 6.62 10.73 -8.57
CA HIS A 28 6.93 11.94 -9.36
C HIS A 28 7.71 13.00 -8.57
N ARG A 29 8.03 12.75 -7.30
CA ARG A 29 8.71 13.73 -6.45
C ARG A 29 10.20 13.82 -6.82
N ARG A 30 10.68 15.05 -7.06
CA ARG A 30 12.10 15.33 -7.34
C ARG A 30 13.01 15.20 -6.11
N ALA A 31 12.45 15.38 -4.91
CA ALA A 31 13.15 15.16 -3.65
C ALA A 31 13.28 13.65 -3.34
N PRO A 32 14.16 13.25 -2.41
CA PRO A 32 14.22 11.88 -1.92
C PRO A 32 12.85 11.39 -1.42
N VAL A 33 12.62 10.08 -1.51
CA VAL A 33 11.40 9.47 -0.97
C VAL A 33 11.32 9.79 0.53
N ALA A 34 10.19 10.36 0.95
CA ALA A 34 9.98 10.75 2.33
C ALA A 34 10.10 9.54 3.27
N GLN A 35 10.54 9.78 4.51
CA GLN A 35 10.51 8.73 5.52
C GLN A 35 9.07 8.29 5.79
N PRO A 36 8.83 7.02 6.16
CA PRO A 36 7.50 6.53 6.45
C PRO A 36 6.83 7.32 7.58
N LEU A 37 5.55 7.58 7.42
CA LEU A 37 4.76 8.35 8.37
C LEU A 37 4.41 7.51 9.61
N SER A 38 4.57 8.08 10.81
CA SER A 38 4.10 7.45 12.06
C SER A 38 2.58 7.41 12.13
N GLN A 39 2.02 6.41 12.82
CA GLN A 39 0.57 6.37 13.13
C GLN A 39 0.14 7.52 14.03
N ASP A 40 1.03 8.06 14.85
CA ASP A 40 0.74 9.21 15.71
C ASP A 40 0.69 10.53 14.94
N ASN A 41 1.08 10.52 13.66
CA ASN A 41 0.99 11.71 12.84
C ASN A 41 -0.48 11.96 12.44
N PRO A 42 -1.02 13.17 12.61
CA PRO A 42 -2.41 13.48 12.26
C PRO A 42 -2.77 13.20 10.79
N MET A 43 -1.79 13.24 9.89
CA MET A 43 -2.01 12.95 8.47
C MET A 43 -2.09 11.46 8.16
N PHE A 44 -1.73 10.58 9.09
CA PHE A 44 -1.71 9.15 8.86
C PHE A 44 -3.09 8.61 8.52
N ASP A 45 -4.09 8.91 9.36
CA ASP A 45 -5.45 8.44 9.15
C ASP A 45 -6.03 8.94 7.82
N VAL A 46 -5.76 10.21 7.47
CA VAL A 46 -6.21 10.82 6.22
C VAL A 46 -5.64 10.06 5.01
N LEU A 47 -4.32 9.84 5.00
CA LEU A 47 -3.64 9.14 3.90
C LEU A 47 -4.01 7.66 3.85
N ALA A 48 -4.17 7.01 5.00
CA ALA A 48 -4.56 5.61 5.10
C ALA A 48 -6.00 5.39 4.61
N ASN A 49 -6.93 6.26 5.03
CA ASN A 49 -8.32 6.20 4.59
C ASN A 49 -8.42 6.45 3.08
N ALA A 50 -7.74 7.47 2.56
CA ALA A 50 -7.70 7.74 1.13
C ALA A 50 -7.13 6.54 0.33
N HIS A 51 -6.02 5.96 0.80
CA HIS A 51 -5.41 4.78 0.19
C HIS A 51 -6.33 3.56 0.17
N LEU A 52 -7.06 3.30 1.27
CA LEU A 52 -7.95 2.14 1.43
C LEU A 52 -9.30 2.31 0.70
N SER A 53 -9.77 3.53 0.53
CA SER A 53 -11.02 3.82 -0.17
C SER A 53 -10.93 3.53 -1.68
N HIS A 54 -9.72 3.54 -2.24
CA HIS A 54 -9.44 3.55 -3.68
C HIS A 54 -10.06 4.73 -4.45
N VAL A 55 -10.68 5.70 -3.75
CA VAL A 55 -11.29 6.92 -4.32
C VAL A 55 -10.22 8.02 -4.42
N GLY A 56 -10.27 8.81 -5.50
CA GLY A 56 -9.26 9.85 -5.76
C GLY A 56 -7.93 9.26 -6.24
N ASN A 57 -6.82 10.02 -6.13
CA ASN A 57 -5.49 9.61 -6.63
C ASN A 57 -4.42 9.49 -5.53
N THR A 58 -4.81 9.39 -4.27
CA THR A 58 -3.88 9.45 -3.14
C THR A 58 -3.46 8.05 -2.70
N ASN A 59 -2.37 7.53 -3.27
CA ASN A 59 -1.77 6.27 -2.84
C ASN A 59 -0.47 6.59 -2.11
N ALA A 60 -0.56 6.61 -0.78
CA ALA A 60 0.58 6.87 0.10
C ALA A 60 1.29 5.57 0.53
N PHE A 61 0.70 4.41 0.26
CA PHE A 61 1.23 3.12 0.71
C PHE A 61 1.41 2.15 -0.46
N VAL A 62 2.23 1.12 -0.26
CA VAL A 62 2.36 -0.01 -1.19
C VAL A 62 1.66 -1.21 -0.58
N SER A 63 0.47 -1.54 -1.10
CA SER A 63 -0.28 -2.73 -0.65
C SER A 63 0.39 -4.02 -1.11
N VAL A 64 0.43 -5.01 -0.23
CA VAL A 64 0.93 -6.37 -0.50
C VAL A 64 -0.01 -7.39 0.14
N VAL A 65 0.04 -8.64 -0.31
CA VAL A 65 -0.72 -9.77 0.25
C VAL A 65 0.21 -10.86 0.75
N SER A 66 -0.16 -11.56 1.82
CA SER A 66 0.61 -12.71 2.32
C SER A 66 0.17 -14.04 1.69
N SER A 67 -0.97 -14.07 0.99
CA SER A 67 -1.50 -15.27 0.36
C SER A 67 -1.19 -15.30 -1.14
N LEU A 68 -0.49 -16.34 -1.57
CA LEU A 68 -0.21 -16.59 -2.99
C LEU A 68 -1.51 -16.84 -3.79
N LEU A 69 -2.50 -17.52 -3.20
CA LEU A 69 -3.79 -17.73 -3.86
C LEU A 69 -4.53 -16.40 -4.10
N GLN A 70 -4.51 -15.51 -3.11
CA GLN A 70 -5.09 -14.17 -3.24
C GLN A 70 -4.37 -13.36 -4.33
N LEU A 71 -3.04 -13.46 -4.39
CA LEU A 71 -2.21 -12.85 -5.43
C LEU A 71 -2.62 -13.33 -6.82
N LEU A 72 -2.71 -14.65 -7.05
CA LEU A 72 -3.09 -15.22 -8.35
C LEU A 72 -4.50 -14.80 -8.76
N THR A 73 -5.43 -14.69 -7.80
CA THR A 73 -6.77 -14.16 -8.05
C THR A 73 -6.75 -12.71 -8.52
N TYR A 74 -5.87 -11.88 -7.96
CA TYR A 74 -5.69 -10.49 -8.42
C TYR A 74 -4.98 -10.40 -9.76
N ALA A 75 -3.98 -11.26 -10.01
CA ALA A 75 -3.26 -11.31 -11.28
C ALA A 75 -4.19 -11.71 -12.44
N GLY A 76 -5.04 -12.72 -12.24
CA GLY A 76 -5.96 -13.20 -13.27
C GLY A 76 -7.03 -12.19 -13.71
N ARG A 77 -7.19 -11.06 -12.99
CA ARG A 77 -8.11 -9.97 -13.35
C ARG A 77 -7.43 -8.84 -14.15
N LYS A 78 -6.13 -8.95 -14.42
CA LYS A 78 -5.32 -7.91 -15.07
C LYS A 78 -4.74 -8.44 -16.38
N THR A 79 -4.72 -7.60 -17.41
CA THR A 79 -4.29 -7.98 -18.76
C THR A 79 -2.78 -8.14 -18.90
N ASP A 80 -1.99 -7.31 -18.21
CA ASP A 80 -0.51 -7.36 -18.20
C ASP A 80 -0.01 -7.39 -16.75
N ALA A 81 -0.42 -8.43 -16.01
CA ALA A 81 -0.11 -8.56 -14.59
C ALA A 81 1.38 -8.89 -14.37
N ARG A 82 2.04 -8.06 -13.56
CA ARG A 82 3.40 -8.33 -13.05
C ARG A 82 3.31 -8.72 -11.59
N VAL A 83 4.19 -9.63 -11.18
CA VAL A 83 4.20 -10.21 -9.83
C VAL A 83 5.56 -10.02 -9.18
N ALA A 84 5.55 -9.64 -7.91
CA ALA A 84 6.74 -9.46 -7.10
C ALA A 84 6.62 -10.26 -5.82
N ILE A 85 7.75 -10.84 -5.43
CA ILE A 85 7.94 -11.54 -4.18
C ILE A 85 8.77 -10.61 -3.30
N ILE A 86 8.27 -10.31 -2.12
CA ILE A 86 8.85 -9.34 -1.19
C ILE A 86 9.18 -10.08 0.10
N ASP A 87 10.45 -10.07 0.48
CA ASP A 87 10.85 -10.55 1.80
C ASP A 87 10.60 -9.47 2.87
N LEU A 88 9.60 -9.70 3.72
CA LEU A 88 9.25 -8.79 4.82
C LEU A 88 10.27 -8.77 5.97
N GLN A 89 11.22 -9.71 5.96
CA GLN A 89 12.35 -9.76 6.92
C GLN A 89 13.60 -9.05 6.41
N HIS A 90 13.57 -8.54 5.17
CA HIS A 90 14.70 -7.80 4.62
C HIS A 90 15.08 -6.61 5.52
N PRO A 91 16.37 -6.39 5.83
CA PRO A 91 16.81 -5.35 6.77
C PRO A 91 16.27 -3.94 6.50
N ALA A 92 16.08 -3.58 5.22
CA ALA A 92 15.51 -2.29 4.82
C ALA A 92 14.07 -2.04 5.33
N LEU A 93 13.35 -3.10 5.72
CA LEU A 93 11.99 -3.04 6.27
C LEU A 93 11.95 -3.15 7.80
N ASN A 94 13.10 -3.24 8.48
CA ASN A 94 13.17 -3.30 9.95
C ASN A 94 13.06 -1.91 10.60
N GLY A 95 12.99 -0.84 9.81
CA GLY A 95 12.72 0.51 10.31
C GLY A 95 11.31 0.67 10.89
N GLN A 96 11.16 1.64 11.79
CA GLN A 96 9.86 2.01 12.34
C GLN A 96 8.91 2.47 11.22
N ASN A 97 7.61 2.22 11.39
CA ASN A 97 6.55 2.71 10.50
C ASN A 97 6.64 2.24 9.03
N LYS A 98 7.45 1.21 8.74
CA LYS A 98 7.60 0.64 7.38
C LYS A 98 6.52 -0.38 7.02
N LYS A 99 5.90 -1.01 8.03
CA LYS A 99 4.95 -2.11 7.87
C LYS A 99 3.71 -1.85 8.72
N PHE A 100 2.53 -1.95 8.08
CA PHE A 100 1.25 -1.82 8.74
C PHE A 100 0.35 -3.00 8.36
N HIS A 101 -0.33 -3.58 9.34
CA HIS A 101 -1.36 -4.58 9.07
C HIS A 101 -2.64 -3.88 8.65
N ALA A 102 -3.03 -4.02 7.38
CA ALA A 102 -4.22 -3.38 6.84
C ALA A 102 -5.48 -3.64 7.69
N ARG A 103 -5.65 -4.87 8.21
CA ARG A 103 -6.75 -5.21 9.11
C ARG A 103 -6.81 -4.31 10.34
N LYS A 104 -5.67 -4.05 10.99
CA LYS A 104 -5.62 -3.17 12.18
C LYS A 104 -6.02 -1.75 11.81
N ILE A 105 -5.44 -1.20 10.74
CA ILE A 105 -5.76 0.15 10.26
C ILE A 105 -7.26 0.30 9.93
N ILE A 106 -7.84 -0.70 9.26
CA ILE A 106 -9.27 -0.72 8.94
C ILE A 106 -10.10 -0.69 10.23
N THR A 107 -9.80 -1.57 11.20
CA THR A 107 -10.50 -1.58 12.50
C THR A 107 -10.43 -0.21 13.18
N ASP A 108 -9.24 0.40 13.22
CA ASP A 108 -9.02 1.69 13.90
C ASP A 108 -9.80 2.82 13.20
N LEU A 109 -9.77 2.88 11.86
CA LEU A 109 -10.51 3.89 11.09
C LEU A 109 -12.03 3.67 11.15
N GLN A 110 -12.50 2.42 11.20
CA GLN A 110 -13.92 2.11 11.40
C GLN A 110 -14.41 2.58 12.76
N ALA A 111 -13.64 2.35 13.83
CA ALA A 111 -13.96 2.82 15.17
C ALA A 111 -14.06 4.36 15.25
N LYS A 112 -13.29 5.08 14.42
CA LYS A 112 -13.33 6.54 14.30
C LYS A 112 -14.45 7.06 13.38
N GLY A 113 -15.13 6.19 12.64
CA GLY A 113 -16.17 6.59 11.69
C GLY A 113 -15.65 7.16 10.36
N GLU A 114 -14.35 7.06 10.10
CA GLU A 114 -13.68 7.65 8.92
C GLU A 114 -13.97 6.89 7.61
N MET A 115 -14.34 5.60 7.70
CA MET A 115 -14.59 4.73 6.56
C MET A 115 -16.06 4.74 6.11
N TRP A 116 -16.66 5.93 5.96
CA TRP A 116 -18.07 6.09 5.57
C TRP A 116 -18.43 5.35 4.27
N TRP A 117 -17.49 5.24 3.33
CA TRP A 117 -17.60 4.55 2.05
C TRP A 117 -17.77 3.03 2.15
N THR A 118 -17.58 2.44 3.34
CA THR A 118 -17.84 1.01 3.58
C THR A 118 -19.30 0.70 3.91
N ARG A 119 -20.10 1.72 4.26
CA ARG A 119 -21.49 1.55 4.73
C ARG A 119 -22.50 1.35 3.59
N TYR A 120 -22.11 1.67 2.35
CA TYR A 120 -22.94 1.55 1.16
C TYR A 120 -22.29 0.54 0.21
N LYS A 121 -22.54 -0.75 0.45
CA LYS A 121 -22.25 -1.83 -0.49
C LYS A 121 -23.44 -2.75 -0.59
#